data_AF-A0A6A0H8Q3-F1
#
_entry.id   AF-A0A6A0H8Q3-F1
#
_cell.length_a   1.000
_cell.length_b   1.000
_cell.length_c   1.000
_cell.angle_alpha   90.00
_cell.angle_beta   90.00
_cell.angle_gamma   90.00
#
_symmetry.space_group_name_H-M   'P 1'
#
loop_
_entity.id
_entity.type
_entity.pdbx_description
1 polymer ?
#
loop_
_entity_poly.entity_id
_entity_poly.type
_entity_poly.pdbx_seq_one_letter_code
_entity_poly.pdbx_strand_id
1 'polypeptide(L)'
;METLHVFGTGEVERAVACLAFSVTVSVKKSACLAKRRVDLSQDGGGLLAVVDEATEPRLSVWEWQDENKVAAARCSGDPVLAVTFSRESTQRVVTSGKNSLVFWSLEDGALKKRTAVYGSHPKPKFTTAVAFTESGQTITGDNNGNIFFWKEG
;
A
#
# COMPACT_ATOMS: atom_id res chain seq x y z
N MET A 1 -2.93 -21.74 18.20
CA MET A 1 -2.75 -20.35 17.72
C MET A 1 -3.50 -19.48 18.70
N GLU A 2 -2.88 -18.43 19.21
CA GLU A 2 -3.46 -17.54 20.22
C GLU A 2 -3.45 -16.11 19.68
N THR A 3 -4.49 -15.35 20.01
CA THR A 3 -4.57 -13.94 19.66
C THR A 3 -3.59 -13.16 20.53
N LEU A 4 -2.59 -12.54 19.91
CA LEU A 4 -1.58 -11.77 20.63
C LEU A 4 -2.04 -10.34 20.94
N HIS A 5 -2.76 -9.72 20.01
CA HIS A 5 -3.13 -8.31 20.09
C HIS A 5 -4.34 -8.01 19.19
N VAL A 6 -5.23 -7.13 19.64
CA VAL A 6 -6.40 -6.66 18.89
C VAL A 6 -6.47 -5.15 19.04
N PHE A 7 -6.47 -4.43 17.94
CA PHE A 7 -6.64 -2.97 17.90
C PHE A 7 -7.51 -2.55 16.72
N GLY A 8 -7.94 -1.28 16.69
CA GLY A 8 -8.81 -0.74 15.64
C GLY A 8 -10.30 -1.00 15.86
N THR A 9 -10.69 -1.57 17.01
CA THR A 9 -12.10 -1.77 17.37
C THR A 9 -12.82 -0.42 17.50
N GLY A 10 -13.89 -0.22 16.72
CA GLY A 10 -14.66 1.03 16.71
C GLY A 10 -14.12 2.09 15.73
N GLU A 11 -12.91 1.90 15.21
CA GLU A 11 -12.26 2.82 14.27
C GLU A 11 -12.31 2.34 12.81
N VAL A 12 -12.36 1.01 12.60
CA VAL A 12 -12.57 0.37 11.30
C VAL A 12 -14.06 0.09 11.11
N GLU A 13 -14.64 0.61 10.04
CA GLU A 13 -16.07 0.49 9.79
C GLU A 13 -16.42 -0.86 9.12
N ARG A 14 -17.40 -1.58 9.67
CA ARG A 14 -17.91 -2.90 9.22
C ARG A 14 -16.91 -4.06 9.29
N ALA A 15 -15.82 -4.01 8.54
CA ALA A 15 -14.81 -5.06 8.44
C ALA A 15 -13.49 -4.51 7.88
N VAL A 16 -12.39 -5.26 8.07
CA VAL A 16 -11.12 -5.00 7.39
C VAL A 16 -11.14 -5.69 6.02
N ALA A 17 -11.13 -4.92 4.94
CA ALA A 17 -11.10 -5.44 3.58
C ALA A 17 -9.70 -5.93 3.18
N CYS A 18 -8.67 -5.14 3.48
CA CYS A 18 -7.28 -5.50 3.24
C CYS A 18 -6.34 -4.70 4.16
N LEU A 19 -5.15 -5.27 4.42
CA LEU A 19 -4.11 -4.65 5.24
C LEU A 19 -2.72 -4.96 4.69
N ALA A 20 -1.76 -4.07 4.95
CA ALA A 20 -0.37 -4.27 4.59
C ALA A 20 0.56 -3.56 5.57
N PHE A 21 1.71 -4.18 5.86
CA PHE A 21 2.79 -3.54 6.62
C PHE A 21 3.74 -2.80 5.69
N SER A 22 4.33 -1.71 6.19
CA SER A 22 5.42 -1.03 5.50
C SER A 22 6.65 -1.94 5.41
N VAL A 23 7.14 -2.21 4.21
CA VAL A 23 8.37 -3.00 4.02
C VAL A 23 9.46 -2.07 3.50
N THR A 24 10.30 -1.57 4.39
CA THR A 24 11.51 -0.83 3.99
C THR A 24 12.63 -1.83 3.77
N VAL A 25 13.26 -1.79 2.59
CA VAL A 25 14.50 -2.53 2.33
C VAL A 25 15.67 -1.58 2.55
N SER A 26 16.24 -1.59 3.76
CA SER A 26 17.47 -0.84 4.05
C SER A 26 18.69 -1.64 3.57
N VAL A 27 19.28 -1.26 2.43
CA VAL A 27 20.51 -1.89 1.93
C VAL A 27 21.71 -1.37 2.72
N LYS A 28 22.21 -2.18 3.67
CA LYS A 28 23.53 -1.90 4.28
C LYS A 28 24.63 -2.26 3.28
N LYS A 29 25.44 -1.28 2.83
CA LYS A 29 26.68 -1.56 2.09
C LYS A 29 27.66 -2.26 3.03
N SER A 30 27.77 -3.59 2.91
CA SER A 30 28.85 -4.33 3.57
C SER A 30 30.20 -3.95 2.94
N ALA A 31 31.18 -3.60 3.77
CA ALA A 31 32.53 -3.22 3.36
C ALA A 31 33.40 -4.41 2.88
N CYS A 32 32.86 -5.63 2.82
CA CYS A 32 33.59 -6.83 2.43
C CYS A 32 33.17 -7.30 1.03
N LEU A 33 34.14 -7.50 0.14
CA LEU A 33 34.01 -7.65 -1.32
C LEU A 33 33.38 -8.98 -1.82
N ALA A 34 32.67 -9.76 -1.00
CA ALA A 34 32.14 -11.05 -1.42
C ALA A 34 30.69 -11.26 -0.99
N LYS A 35 29.81 -11.43 -1.99
CA LYS A 35 28.35 -11.60 -1.95
C LYS A 35 27.57 -10.33 -1.57
N ARG A 36 26.89 -9.74 -2.56
CA ARG A 36 25.64 -8.97 -2.35
C ARG A 36 24.61 -9.89 -1.70
N ARG A 37 24.68 -10.08 -0.38
CA ARG A 37 23.51 -10.45 0.39
C ARG A 37 22.71 -9.17 0.56
N VAL A 38 21.49 -9.18 0.05
CA VAL A 38 20.50 -8.18 0.41
C VAL A 38 20.09 -8.54 1.83
N ASP A 39 20.80 -8.00 2.82
CA ASP A 39 20.32 -8.07 4.20
C ASP A 39 19.06 -7.21 4.24
N LEU A 40 17.90 -7.86 4.21
CA LEU A 40 16.61 -7.25 4.51
C LEU A 40 16.64 -6.86 5.99
N SER A 41 17.34 -5.78 6.36
CA SER A 41 17.03 -5.14 7.63
C SER A 41 15.67 -4.48 7.42
N GLN A 42 14.63 -5.27 7.70
CA GLN A 42 13.26 -4.80 7.82
C GLN A 42 13.30 -3.74 8.92
N ASP A 43 13.02 -2.48 8.59
CA ASP A 43 12.57 -1.51 9.58
C ASP A 43 11.13 -1.89 10.00
N GLY A 44 11.01 -3.09 10.58
CA GLY A 44 9.98 -3.59 11.47
C GLY A 44 8.51 -3.52 11.08
N GLY A 45 8.13 -3.06 9.89
CA GLY A 45 6.71 -2.84 9.61
C GLY A 45 6.08 -1.85 10.58
N GLY A 46 6.79 -0.77 10.95
CA GLY A 46 6.30 0.19 11.94
C GLY A 46 4.96 0.82 11.58
N LEU A 47 4.65 0.93 10.28
CA LEU A 47 3.36 1.37 9.79
C LEU A 47 2.50 0.22 9.29
N LEU A 48 1.22 0.25 9.61
CA LEU A 48 0.17 -0.61 9.06
C LEU A 48 -0.83 0.24 8.29
N ALA A 49 -1.05 -0.11 7.02
CA ALA A 49 -2.16 0.42 6.22
C ALA A 49 -3.33 -0.55 6.31
N VAL A 50 -4.53 -0.02 6.54
CA VAL A 50 -5.78 -0.77 6.66
C VAL A 50 -6.84 -0.07 5.82
N VAL A 51 -7.57 -0.86 5.02
CA VAL A 51 -8.76 -0.39 4.32
C VAL A 51 -9.98 -1.11 4.85
N ASP A 52 -11.02 -0.35 5.16
CA ASP A 52 -12.29 -0.87 5.64
C ASP A 52 -13.25 -1.28 4.52
N GLU A 53 -14.33 -2.00 4.88
CA GLU A 53 -15.39 -2.44 3.96
C GLU A 53 -16.65 -1.56 4.09
N ALA A 54 -16.48 -0.25 4.28
CA ALA A 54 -17.58 0.70 4.34
C ALA A 54 -18.24 0.92 2.96
N THR A 55 -19.41 1.57 2.96
CA THR A 55 -20.03 2.07 1.71
C THR A 55 -19.12 3.07 0.99
N GLU A 56 -18.37 3.86 1.76
CA GLU A 56 -17.28 4.69 1.28
C GLU A 56 -15.97 4.20 1.92
N PRO A 57 -15.23 3.28 1.27
CA PRO A 57 -14.06 2.68 1.88
C PRO A 57 -13.04 3.74 2.30
N ARG A 58 -12.43 3.57 3.47
CA ARG A 58 -11.42 4.48 4.01
C ARG A 58 -10.09 3.78 4.14
N LEU A 59 -9.03 4.41 3.62
CA LEU A 59 -7.66 4.04 3.92
C LEU A 59 -7.25 4.72 5.23
N SER A 60 -6.69 3.95 6.15
CA SER A 60 -6.09 4.43 7.39
C SER A 60 -4.68 3.88 7.54
N VAL A 61 -3.75 4.70 8.04
CA VAL A 61 -2.37 4.33 8.32
C VAL A 61 -2.10 4.51 9.81
N TRP A 62 -1.46 3.52 10.40
CA TRP A 62 -1.29 3.39 11.85
C TRP A 62 0.15 3.09 12.21
N GLU A 63 0.64 3.67 13.30
CA GLU A 63 1.74 3.13 14.08
C GLU A 63 1.14 2.05 14.98
N TRP A 64 1.17 0.80 14.51
CA TRP A 64 0.36 -0.27 15.11
C TRP A 64 0.83 -0.68 16.51
N GLN A 65 2.10 -0.46 16.85
CA GLN A 65 2.65 -0.78 18.18
C GLN A 65 2.15 0.21 19.25
N ASP A 66 1.96 1.47 18.86
CA ASP A 66 1.49 2.53 19.73
C ASP A 66 -0.04 2.74 19.60
N GLU A 67 -0.72 1.89 18.82
CA GLU A 67 -2.13 2.00 18.44
C GLU A 67 -2.53 3.40 17.93
N ASN A 68 -1.57 4.13 17.37
CA ASN A 68 -1.73 5.53 17.00
C ASN A 68 -2.10 5.66 15.52
N LYS A 69 -3.21 6.33 15.23
CA LYS A 69 -3.65 6.59 13.85
C LYS A 69 -2.89 7.81 13.30
N VAL A 70 -2.00 7.56 12.36
CA VAL A 70 -1.18 8.60 11.72
C VAL A 70 -2.01 9.42 10.74
N ALA A 71 -2.78 8.75 9.88
CA ALA A 71 -3.57 9.42 8.85
C ALA A 71 -4.75 8.55 8.39
N ALA A 72 -5.80 9.19 7.86
CA ALA A 72 -6.86 8.45 7.18
C ALA A 72 -7.59 9.31 6.13
N ALA A 73 -7.95 8.71 5.00
CA ALA A 73 -8.62 9.38 3.89
C ALA A 73 -9.62 8.46 3.18
N ARG A 74 -10.69 9.05 2.62
CA ARG A 74 -11.69 8.32 1.82
C ARG A 74 -11.09 7.87 0.49
N CYS A 75 -11.34 6.62 0.12
CA CYS A 75 -10.99 6.03 -1.17
C CYS A 75 -11.93 6.56 -2.28
N SER A 76 -12.23 5.75 -3.29
CA SER A 76 -13.01 6.12 -4.49
C SER A 76 -14.47 5.63 -4.48
N GLY A 77 -14.97 5.13 -3.35
CA GLY A 77 -16.33 4.58 -3.22
C GLY A 77 -16.51 3.18 -3.81
N ASP A 78 -15.66 2.78 -4.76
CA ASP A 78 -15.59 1.38 -5.19
C ASP A 78 -14.84 0.50 -4.18
N PRO A 79 -15.17 -0.81 -4.09
CA PRO A 79 -14.45 -1.76 -3.25
C PRO A 79 -12.95 -1.81 -3.55
N VAL A 80 -12.15 -1.64 -2.49
CA VAL A 80 -10.70 -1.82 -2.50
C VAL A 80 -10.39 -3.23 -2.04
N LEU A 81 -9.62 -3.97 -2.83
CA LEU A 81 -9.35 -5.40 -2.61
C LEU A 81 -7.93 -5.64 -2.10
N ALA A 82 -7.02 -4.69 -2.34
CA ALA A 82 -5.66 -4.78 -1.86
C ALA A 82 -5.11 -3.39 -1.54
N VAL A 83 -4.21 -3.36 -0.56
CA VAL A 83 -3.37 -2.22 -0.21
C VAL A 83 -1.94 -2.73 -0.09
N THR A 84 -0.97 -1.94 -0.52
CA THR A 84 0.45 -2.27 -0.37
C THR A 84 1.28 -1.01 -0.23
N PHE A 85 2.35 -1.08 0.56
CA PHE A 85 3.38 -0.04 0.58
C PHE A 85 4.34 -0.21 -0.60
N SER A 86 4.92 0.89 -1.05
CA SER A 86 6.09 0.86 -1.93
C SER A 86 7.30 0.31 -1.18
N ARG A 87 8.16 -0.43 -1.87
CA ARG A 87 9.42 -0.96 -1.31
C ARG A 87 10.44 0.13 -1.00
N GLU A 88 10.40 1.23 -1.73
CA GLU A 88 11.41 2.30 -1.60
C GLU A 88 11.05 3.33 -0.53
N SER A 89 9.76 3.51 -0.23
CA SER A 89 9.31 4.54 0.70
C SER A 89 8.07 4.09 1.44
N THR A 90 8.13 4.19 2.77
CA THR A 90 7.00 3.98 3.68
C THR A 90 5.94 5.08 3.55
N GLN A 91 6.26 6.19 2.87
CA GLN A 91 5.33 7.27 2.60
C GLN A 91 4.48 7.04 1.36
N ARG A 92 4.75 5.98 0.57
CA ARG A 92 4.00 5.68 -0.66
C ARG A 92 3.16 4.42 -0.47
N VAL A 93 1.85 4.56 -0.63
CA VAL A 93 0.88 3.45 -0.53
C VAL A 93 0.10 3.34 -1.83
N VAL A 94 -0.19 2.13 -2.26
CA VAL A 94 -1.04 1.85 -3.44
C VAL A 94 -2.24 1.04 -2.98
N THR A 95 -3.44 1.50 -3.34
CA THR A 95 -4.68 0.73 -3.16
C THR A 95 -5.23 0.32 -4.52
N SER A 96 -5.65 -0.93 -4.65
CA SER A 96 -6.21 -1.49 -5.87
C SER A 96 -7.52 -2.26 -5.61
N GLY A 97 -8.44 -2.23 -6.56
CA GLY A 97 -9.71 -2.93 -6.47
C GLY A 97 -10.57 -2.79 -7.72
N LYS A 98 -11.89 -2.75 -7.53
CA LYS A 98 -12.84 -2.55 -8.64
C LYS A 98 -12.78 -1.10 -9.10
N ASN A 99 -12.51 -0.85 -10.38
CA ASN A 99 -12.38 0.50 -10.96
C ASN A 99 -11.46 1.45 -10.17
N SER A 100 -10.61 0.92 -9.31
CA SER A 100 -9.89 1.67 -8.29
C SER A 100 -8.44 1.27 -8.34
N LEU A 101 -7.60 2.19 -8.78
CA LEU A 101 -6.16 2.13 -8.64
C LEU A 101 -5.71 3.53 -8.23
N VAL A 102 -5.23 3.66 -7.01
CA VAL A 102 -4.94 4.95 -6.39
C VAL A 102 -3.58 4.89 -5.72
N PHE A 103 -2.78 5.90 -6.02
CA PHE A 103 -1.49 6.16 -5.42
C PHE A 103 -1.68 7.18 -4.30
N TRP A 104 -1.13 6.88 -3.14
CA TRP A 104 -1.23 7.70 -1.95
C TRP A 104 0.17 8.14 -1.52
N SER A 105 0.30 9.43 -1.19
CA SER A 105 1.47 9.97 -0.50
C SER A 105 1.09 10.32 0.93
N LEU A 106 1.79 9.76 1.91
CA LEU A 106 1.69 10.13 3.31
C LEU A 106 2.68 11.29 3.53
N GLU A 107 2.17 12.47 3.80
CA GLU A 107 2.97 13.67 4.02
C GLU A 107 2.32 14.47 5.14
N ASP A 108 3.10 14.87 6.15
CA ASP A 108 2.66 15.68 7.29
C ASP A 108 1.40 15.14 8.00
N GLY A 109 1.31 13.81 8.17
CA GLY A 109 0.16 13.16 8.80
C GLY A 109 -1.11 13.14 7.94
N ALA A 110 -1.00 13.44 6.65
CA ALA A 110 -2.12 13.44 5.71
C ALA A 110 -1.86 12.52 4.51
N LEU A 111 -2.94 11.90 4.01
CA LEU A 111 -2.90 11.07 2.81
C LEU A 111 -3.35 11.88 1.59
N LYS A 112 -2.41 12.16 0.69
CA LYS A 112 -2.67 12.80 -0.61
C LYS A 112 -3.01 11.75 -1.65
N LYS A 113 -4.20 11.89 -2.25
CA LYS A 113 -4.76 10.94 -3.21
C LYS A 113 -4.39 11.30 -4.65
N ARG A 114 -3.89 10.33 -5.43
CA ARG A 114 -3.68 10.44 -6.87
C ARG A 114 -4.23 9.21 -7.60
N THR A 115 -5.34 9.37 -8.31
CA THR A 115 -5.93 8.28 -9.10
C THR A 115 -5.08 7.97 -10.33
N ALA A 116 -4.97 6.69 -10.68
CA ALA A 116 -4.32 6.23 -11.90
C ALA A 116 -4.95 6.85 -13.16
N VAL A 117 -4.10 7.35 -14.06
CA VAL A 117 -4.49 7.90 -15.36
C VAL A 117 -3.95 7.00 -16.46
N TYR A 118 -4.84 6.30 -17.16
CA TYR A 118 -4.49 5.30 -18.18
C TYR A 118 -4.18 5.90 -19.56
N GLY A 119 -4.38 7.22 -19.74
CA GLY A 119 -4.12 7.91 -21.00
C GLY A 119 -5.02 7.39 -22.12
N SER A 120 -4.42 6.93 -23.22
CA SER A 120 -5.13 6.33 -24.37
C SER A 120 -5.60 4.89 -24.13
N HIS A 121 -5.18 4.24 -23.05
CA HIS A 121 -5.59 2.87 -22.75
C HIS A 121 -6.92 2.83 -21.99
N PRO A 122 -7.77 1.83 -22.27
CA PRO A 122 -9.03 1.68 -21.55
C PRO A 122 -8.78 1.40 -20.07
N LYS A 123 -9.52 2.07 -19.20
CA LYS A 123 -9.50 1.82 -17.75
C LYS A 123 -10.04 0.40 -17.48
N PRO A 124 -9.29 -0.46 -16.76
CA PRO A 124 -9.77 -1.80 -16.42
C PRO A 124 -10.88 -1.77 -15.38
N LYS A 125 -11.67 -2.85 -15.38
CA LYS A 125 -12.71 -3.05 -14.37
C LYS A 125 -12.12 -3.48 -13.02
N PHE A 126 -11.04 -4.25 -13.04
CA PHE A 126 -10.32 -4.68 -11.84
C PHE A 126 -8.81 -4.65 -12.07
N THR A 127 -8.10 -4.09 -11.11
CA THR A 127 -6.66 -4.33 -10.95
C THR A 127 -6.48 -5.54 -10.03
N THR A 128 -5.89 -6.60 -10.57
CA THR A 128 -5.81 -7.92 -9.92
C THR A 128 -4.47 -8.15 -9.24
N ALA A 129 -3.43 -7.44 -9.65
CA ALA A 129 -2.09 -7.57 -9.09
C ALA A 129 -1.37 -6.22 -9.07
N VAL A 130 -0.55 -6.02 -8.03
CA VAL A 130 0.37 -4.88 -7.88
C VAL A 130 1.74 -5.43 -7.51
N ALA A 131 2.79 -4.95 -8.18
CA ALA A 131 4.17 -5.27 -7.90
C ALA A 131 5.03 -4.01 -8.01
N PHE A 132 6.24 -4.06 -7.44
CA PHE A 132 7.21 -2.97 -7.50
C PHE A 132 8.52 -3.45 -8.10
N THR A 133 9.14 -2.64 -8.94
CA THR A 133 10.52 -2.88 -9.40
C THR A 133 11.52 -2.53 -8.30
N GLU A 134 12.79 -2.92 -8.49
CA GLU A 134 13.89 -2.45 -7.64
C GLU A 134 14.15 -0.94 -7.75
N SER A 135 13.63 -0.30 -8.80
CA SER A 135 13.71 1.14 -9.06
C SER A 135 12.48 1.92 -8.58
N GLY A 136 11.61 1.29 -7.78
CA GLY A 136 10.44 1.94 -7.18
C GLY A 136 9.21 2.06 -8.08
N GLN A 137 9.33 1.69 -9.36
CA GLN A 137 8.21 1.77 -10.29
C GLN A 137 7.12 0.77 -9.92
N THR A 138 5.87 1.23 -9.95
CA THR A 138 4.71 0.35 -9.74
C THR A 138 4.35 -0.34 -11.05
N ILE A 139 4.09 -1.63 -10.98
CA ILE A 139 3.59 -2.46 -12.07
C ILE A 139 2.24 -3.04 -11.64
N THR A 140 1.24 -3.01 -12.52
CA THR A 140 -0.06 -3.61 -12.22
C THR A 140 -0.56 -4.51 -13.32
N GLY A 141 -1.16 -5.63 -12.93
CA GLY A 141 -1.95 -6.49 -13.82
C GLY A 141 -3.44 -6.21 -13.68
N ASP A 142 -4.19 -6.35 -14.78
CA ASP A 142 -5.64 -6.18 -14.78
C ASP A 142 -6.40 -7.47 -15.16
N ASN A 143 -7.73 -7.41 -15.06
CA ASN A 143 -8.62 -8.51 -15.45
C ASN A 143 -8.74 -8.75 -16.97
N ASN A 144 -8.13 -7.91 -17.80
CA ASN A 144 -8.12 -8.04 -19.26
C ASN A 144 -6.79 -8.61 -19.77
N GLY A 145 -5.84 -8.91 -18.88
CA GLY A 145 -4.51 -9.43 -19.23
C GLY A 145 -3.49 -8.34 -19.60
N ASN A 146 -3.78 -7.07 -19.32
CA ASN A 146 -2.83 -5.98 -19.55
C ASN A 146 -1.88 -5.82 -18.36
N ILE A 147 -0.65 -5.42 -18.66
CA ILE A 147 0.36 -5.04 -17.68
C ILE A 147 0.69 -3.56 -17.88
N PHE A 148 0.46 -2.77 -16.83
CA PHE A 148 0.74 -1.34 -16.84
C PHE A 148 1.99 -1.03 -16.02
N PHE A 149 2.84 -0.18 -16.57
CA PHE A 149 3.97 0.42 -15.88
C PHE A 149 3.63 1.85 -15.53
N TRP A 150 3.71 2.18 -14.24
CA TRP A 150 3.38 3.50 -13.74
C TRP A 150 4.66 4.29 -13.52
N LYS A 151 4.70 5.51 -14.07
CA LYS A 151 5.78 6.44 -13.74
C LYS A 151 5.66 6.85 -12.29
N GLU A 152 6.81 7.03 -11.64
CA GLU A 152 6.83 7.65 -10.32
C GLU A 152 6.20 9.03 -10.39
N GLY A 153 5.42 9.34 -9.35
CA GLY A 153 4.57 10.51 -9.26
C GLY A 153 5.21 11.67 -8.54
#